data_AF-A0A089Z8Z5-F1
#
_entry.id   AF-A0A089Z8Z5-F1
#
_cell.length_a   1.000
_cell.length_b   1.000
_cell.length_c   1.000
_cell.angle_alpha   90.00
_cell.angle_beta   90.00
_cell.angle_gamma   90.00
#
_symmetry.space_group_name_H-M   'P 1'
#
loop_
_entity.id
_entity.type
_entity.pdbx_description
1 polymer ?
#
loop_
_entity_poly.entity_id
_entity_poly.type
_entity_poly.pdbx_seq_one_letter_code
_entity_poly.pdbx_strand_id
1 'polypeptide(L)'
;MNAPDAPDALVRAAARSIAGRLAGEKGPAGALRSVVHMVDNDEAELAVDDLARVIASYRIRISRTEYEQIAAAAAQLGALDSLGEAGVERFIVD
;
A
#
# COMPACT_ATOMS: atom_id res chain seq x y z
N MET A 1 -19.17 -15.17 9.76
CA MET A 1 -18.03 -14.25 9.99
C MET A 1 -17.10 -14.42 8.81
N ASN A 2 -16.95 -13.40 7.97
CA ASN A 2 -15.82 -13.39 7.03
C ASN A 2 -14.56 -13.23 7.89
N ALA A 3 -13.57 -14.10 7.71
CA ALA A 3 -12.27 -13.89 8.33
C ALA A 3 -11.77 -12.50 7.88
N PRO A 4 -11.10 -11.72 8.75
CA PRO A 4 -10.41 -10.52 8.28
C PRO A 4 -9.52 -10.93 7.11
N ASP A 5 -9.62 -10.22 5.99
CA ASP A 5 -8.73 -10.45 4.87
C ASP A 5 -7.29 -10.38 5.38
N ALA A 6 -6.49 -11.39 5.02
CA ALA A 6 -5.09 -11.46 5.44
C ALA A 6 -4.37 -10.15 5.06
N PRO A 7 -3.47 -9.63 5.92
CA PRO A 7 -2.79 -8.36 5.66
C PRO A 7 -2.11 -8.34 4.29
N ASP A 8 -1.55 -9.47 3.86
CA ASP A 8 -1.01 -9.70 2.52
C ASP A 8 -2.02 -9.42 1.41
N ALA A 9 -3.25 -9.93 1.53
CA ALA A 9 -4.29 -9.75 0.54
C ALA A 9 -4.69 -8.27 0.42
N LEU A 10 -4.76 -7.57 1.55
CA LEU A 10 -5.09 -6.14 1.60
C LEU A 10 -4.00 -5.27 0.96
N VAL A 11 -2.73 -5.47 1.32
CA VAL A 11 -1.59 -4.74 0.73
C VAL A 11 -1.49 -5.03 -0.77
N ARG A 12 -1.61 -6.30 -1.17
CA ARG A 12 -1.57 -6.70 -2.58
C ARG A 12 -2.73 -6.07 -3.37
N ALA A 13 -3.93 -6.04 -2.81
CA ALA A 13 -5.10 -5.43 -3.45
C ALA A 13 -4.90 -3.92 -3.66
N ALA A 14 -4.46 -3.20 -2.62
CA ALA A 14 -4.19 -1.77 -2.69
C ALA A 14 -3.07 -1.45 -3.70
N ALA A 15 -1.93 -2.15 -3.61
CA ALA A 15 -0.81 -1.94 -4.52
C ALA A 15 -1.19 -2.20 -5.99
N ARG A 16 -1.99 -3.25 -6.26
CA ARG A 16 -2.50 -3.54 -7.62
C ARG A 16 -3.50 -2.50 -8.11
N SER A 17 -4.42 -2.05 -7.24
CA SER A 17 -5.37 -0.99 -7.57
C SER A 17 -4.65 0.30 -7.99
N ILE A 18 -3.67 0.72 -7.18
CA ILE A 18 -2.86 1.90 -7.46
C ILE A 18 -2.06 1.70 -8.76
N ALA A 19 -1.36 0.56 -8.91
CA ALA A 19 -0.55 0.28 -10.09
C ALA A 19 -1.37 0.23 -11.38
N GLY A 20 -2.60 -0.28 -11.32
CA GLY A 20 -3.53 -0.31 -12.45
C GLY A 20 -3.92 1.09 -12.93
N ARG A 21 -4.10 2.04 -12.01
CA ARG A 21 -4.40 3.44 -12.35
C ARG A 21 -3.20 4.19 -12.93
N LEU A 22 -2.00 3.85 -12.47
CA LEU A 22 -0.74 4.45 -12.96
C LEU A 22 -0.15 3.70 -14.17
N ALA A 23 -0.91 2.81 -14.79
CA ALA A 23 -0.46 2.01 -15.93
C ALA A 23 -0.12 2.93 -17.12
N GLY A 24 1.17 3.19 -17.32
CA GLY A 24 1.70 4.11 -18.34
C GLY A 24 2.74 5.09 -17.80
N GLU A 25 2.75 5.32 -16.49
CA GLU A 25 3.75 6.18 -15.83
C GLU A 25 5.01 5.39 -15.49
N LYS A 26 6.15 5.81 -16.07
CA LYS A 26 7.46 5.19 -15.78
C LYS A 26 7.90 5.57 -14.37
N GLY A 27 8.15 4.57 -13.52
CA GLY A 27 8.59 4.78 -12.14
C GLY A 27 7.64 4.14 -11.12
N PRO A 28 6.51 4.80 -10.79
CA PRO A 28 5.62 4.34 -9.71
C PRO A 28 5.07 2.93 -9.95
N ALA A 29 4.76 2.58 -11.21
CA ALA A 29 4.31 1.24 -11.55
C ALA A 29 5.38 0.15 -11.31
N GLY A 30 6.67 0.49 -11.43
CA GLY A 30 7.77 -0.44 -11.12
C GLY A 30 7.93 -0.66 -9.62
N ALA A 31 7.87 0.42 -8.84
CA ALA A 31 7.95 0.35 -7.39
C ALA A 31 6.77 -0.42 -6.77
N LEU A 32 5.54 -0.17 -7.25
CA LEU A 32 4.35 -0.91 -6.79
C LEU A 32 4.38 -2.40 -7.16
N ARG A 33 5.05 -2.78 -8.26
CA ARG A 33 5.31 -4.21 -8.56
C ARG A 33 6.28 -4.83 -7.56
N SER A 34 7.26 -4.07 -7.08
CA SER A 34 8.18 -4.52 -6.02
C SER A 34 7.42 -4.78 -4.73
N VAL A 35 6.50 -3.88 -4.33
CA VAL A 35 5.62 -4.08 -3.16
C VAL A 35 4.82 -5.37 -3.29
N VAL A 36 4.20 -5.63 -4.45
CA VAL A 36 3.47 -6.89 -4.69
C VAL A 36 4.40 -8.10 -4.56
N HIS A 37 5.62 -8.02 -5.08
CA HIS A 37 6.59 -9.10 -4.97
C HIS A 37 7.02 -9.37 -3.52
N MET A 38 7.19 -8.34 -2.69
CA MET A 38 7.47 -8.52 -1.25
C MET A 38 6.34 -9.28 -0.56
N VAL A 39 5.08 -8.91 -0.82
CA VAL A 39 3.92 -9.65 -0.30
C VAL A 39 3.90 -11.10 -0.80
N ASP A 40 4.26 -11.34 -2.06
CA ASP A 40 4.35 -12.69 -2.62
C ASP A 40 5.46 -13.55 -1.96
N ASN A 41 6.41 -12.93 -1.25
CA ASN A 41 7.50 -13.58 -0.51
C ASN A 41 7.33 -13.51 1.02
N ASP A 42 6.10 -13.31 1.50
CA ASP A 42 5.77 -13.22 2.94
C ASP A 42 6.44 -12.02 3.67
N GLU A 43 6.89 -11.01 2.93
CA GLU A 43 7.53 -9.80 3.46
C GLU A 43 6.49 -8.66 3.63
N ALA A 44 5.32 -8.95 4.18
CA ALA A 44 4.18 -8.03 4.22
C ALA A 44 4.45 -6.74 5.02
N GLU A 45 5.19 -6.84 6.12
CA GLU A 45 5.57 -5.67 6.94
C GLU A 45 6.46 -4.70 6.16
N LEU A 46 7.48 -5.23 5.47
CA LEU A 46 8.34 -4.46 4.58
C LEU A 46 7.57 -3.89 3.39
N ALA A 47 6.59 -4.64 2.88
CA ALA A 47 5.74 -4.18 1.80
C ALA A 47 4.89 -2.97 2.20
N VAL A 48 4.39 -2.91 3.44
CA VAL A 48 3.66 -1.74 3.96
C VAL A 48 4.57 -0.52 4.04
N ASP A 49 5.79 -0.68 4.57
CA ASP A 49 6.76 0.41 4.65
C ASP A 49 7.14 0.94 3.26
N ASP A 50 7.47 0.05 2.34
CA ASP A 50 7.82 0.41 0.97
C ASP A 50 6.64 1.07 0.25
N LEU A 51 5.42 0.55 0.41
CA LEU A 51 4.22 1.15 -0.15
C LEU A 51 3.99 2.58 0.35
N ALA A 52 4.14 2.81 1.66
CA ALA A 52 4.02 4.14 2.25
C ALA A 52 5.07 5.11 1.67
N ARG A 53 6.32 4.66 1.56
CA ARG A 53 7.42 5.43 0.95
C ARG A 53 7.16 5.71 -0.53
N VAL A 54 6.65 4.76 -1.30
CA VAL A 54 6.32 4.92 -2.72
C VAL A 54 5.21 5.95 -2.89
N ILE A 55 4.13 5.87 -2.10
CA ILE A 55 3.04 6.85 -2.14
C ILE A 55 3.59 8.26 -1.85
N ALA A 56 4.40 8.43 -0.81
CA ALA A 56 4.96 9.72 -0.44
C ALA A 56 5.95 10.27 -1.49
N SER A 57 6.86 9.42 -1.97
CA SER A 57 7.94 9.80 -2.90
C SER A 57 7.39 10.23 -4.26
N TYR A 58 6.40 9.51 -4.78
CA TYR A 58 5.75 9.84 -6.05
C TYR A 58 4.50 10.71 -5.88
N ARG A 59 4.15 11.09 -4.65
CA ARG A 59 2.93 11.85 -4.29
C ARG A 59 1.66 11.24 -4.90
N ILE A 60 1.55 9.92 -4.86
CA ILE A 60 0.48 9.16 -5.50
C ILE A 60 -0.83 9.45 -4.78
N ARG A 61 -1.85 9.89 -5.51
CA ARG A 61 -3.19 10.07 -4.96
C ARG A 61 -3.87 8.71 -4.76
N ILE A 62 -4.31 8.44 -3.53
CA ILE A 62 -4.99 7.20 -3.15
C ILE A 62 -6.43 7.47 -2.76
N SER A 63 -7.33 6.54 -3.00
CA SER A 63 -8.71 6.65 -2.51
C SER A 63 -8.77 6.38 -1.01
N ARG A 64 -9.86 6.80 -0.37
CA ARG A 64 -10.14 6.44 1.04
C ARG A 64 -10.14 4.92 1.24
N THR A 65 -10.73 4.17 0.32
CA THR A 65 -10.78 2.70 0.39
C THR A 65 -9.38 2.07 0.32
N GLU A 66 -8.50 2.58 -0.54
CA GLU A 66 -7.12 2.09 -0.61
C GLU A 66 -6.36 2.39 0.68
N TYR A 67 -6.54 3.59 1.25
CA TYR A 67 -5.95 3.93 2.55
C TYR A 67 -6.47 3.02 3.66
N GLU A 68 -7.77 2.77 3.74
CA GLU A 68 -8.36 1.90 4.76
C GLU A 68 -7.83 0.46 4.66
N GLN A 69 -7.63 -0.07 3.44
CA GLN A 69 -7.02 -1.38 3.23
C GLN A 69 -5.57 -1.41 3.73
N ILE A 70 -4.77 -0.40 3.38
CA ILE A 70 -3.37 -0.29 3.82
C ILE A 70 -3.31 -0.14 5.34
N ALA A 71 -4.15 0.70 5.94
CA ALA A 71 -4.21 0.93 7.38
C ALA A 71 -4.67 -0.32 8.14
N ALA A 72 -5.64 -1.07 7.61
CA ALA A 72 -6.08 -2.33 8.20
C ALA A 72 -4.97 -3.41 8.14
N ALA A 73 -4.20 -3.47 7.05
CA ALA A 73 -3.05 -4.37 6.97
C ALA A 73 -1.93 -3.94 7.93
N ALA A 74 -1.59 -2.65 7.95
CA ALA A 74 -0.59 -2.09 8.84
C ALA A 74 -0.94 -2.30 10.32
N ALA A 75 -2.22 -2.17 10.70
CA ALA A 75 -2.67 -2.45 12.06
C ALA A 75 -2.48 -3.92 12.45
N GLN A 76 -2.74 -4.86 11.54
CA GLN A 76 -2.54 -6.29 11.77
C GLN A 76 -1.05 -6.66 11.86
N LEU A 77 -0.19 -5.96 11.13
CA LEU A 77 1.25 -6.17 11.08
C LEU A 77 2.03 -5.34 12.12
N GLY A 78 1.39 -4.42 12.84
CA GLY A 78 2.08 -3.50 13.76
C GLY A 78 2.90 -2.41 13.06
N ALA A 79 2.59 -2.09 11.79
CA ALA A 79 3.32 -1.15 10.93
C ALA A 79 2.58 0.18 10.69
N LEU A 80 1.69 0.59 11.61
CA LEU A 80 0.94 1.85 11.47
C LEU A 80 1.85 3.08 11.49
N ASP A 81 2.96 3.01 12.25
CA ASP A 81 3.94 4.08 12.33
C ASP A 81 4.52 4.43 10.96
N SER A 82 4.77 3.45 10.08
CA SER A 82 5.24 3.69 8.71
C SER A 82 4.28 4.59 7.90
N LEU A 83 2.96 4.45 8.12
CA LEU A 83 1.97 5.30 7.44
C LEU A 83 1.98 6.73 7.97
N GLY A 84 2.11 6.86 9.29
CA GLY A 84 2.21 8.16 9.97
C GLY A 84 3.48 8.91 9.61
N GLU A 85 4.63 8.24 9.62
CA GLU A 85 5.94 8.80 9.27
C GLU A 85 5.99 9.27 7.82
N ALA A 86 5.43 8.49 6.89
CA ALA A 86 5.34 8.87 5.49
C ALA A 86 4.25 9.93 5.20
N GLY A 87 3.36 10.20 6.17
CA GLY A 87 2.25 11.16 6.03
C GLY A 87 1.27 10.76 4.93
N VAL A 88 0.99 9.45 4.79
CA VAL A 88 0.18 8.89 3.70
C VAL A 88 -1.22 9.52 3.62
N GLU A 89 -1.79 9.89 4.77
CA GLU A 89 -3.10 10.54 4.90
C GLU A 89 -3.26 11.80 4.02
N ARG A 90 -2.16 12.49 3.73
CA ARG A 90 -2.15 13.75 2.95
C ARG A 90 -2.42 13.53 1.47
N PHE A 91 -2.33 12.28 1.00
CA PHE A 91 -2.53 11.91 -0.39
C PHE A 91 -3.91 11.29 -0.66
N ILE A 92 -4.75 11.16 0.36
CA ILE A 92 -6.12 10.67 0.22
C ILE A 92 -6.93 11.66 -0.62
N VAL A 93 -7.68 11.14 -1.59
CA VAL A 93 -8.66 11.87 -2.41
C VAL A 93 -10.01 11.19 -2.31
N ASP A 94 -11.08 12.00 -2.33
CA ASP A 94 -12.49 11.59 -2.29
C ASP A 94 -12.98 11.19 -3.69
#